data_AF-A0A969NHQ1-F1
#
_entry.id   AF-A0A969NHQ1-F1
#
_cell.length_a   1.000
_cell.length_b   1.000
_cell.length_c   1.000
_cell.angle_alpha   90.00
_cell.angle_beta   90.00
_cell.angle_gamma   90.00
#
_symmetry.space_group_name_H-M   'P 1'
#
loop_
_entity.id
_entity.type
_entity.pdbx_description
1 polymer ?
#
loop_
_entity_poly.entity_id
_entity_poly.type
_entity_poly.pdbx_seq_one_letter_code
_entity_poly.pdbx_strand_id
1 'polypeptide(L)'
;MEKKLELIELAIVIAAPNYDPSLLNPSFLTFSGIVPSEWEVSRQPVVSQRGSQIIYNNGINLVAQPNRLTLVEALSLKSEESLGVSEIAHRYVEALPNLDAQAVGLNFRGFVPLLKKIQPLEIICSSNF
;
A
#
# COMPACT_ATOMS: atom_id res chain seq x y z
N MET A 1 -25.35 -0.61 18.70
CA MET A 1 -24.12 -1.35 18.37
C MET A 1 -23.28 -0.45 17.50
N GLU A 2 -22.23 0.15 18.06
CA GLU A 2 -21.29 0.96 17.29
C GLU A 2 -20.50 0.03 16.36
N LYS A 3 -20.55 0.30 15.06
CA LYS A 3 -19.77 -0.46 14.09
C LYS A 3 -18.44 0.26 13.91
N LYS A 4 -17.34 -0.44 14.15
CA LYS A 4 -15.98 0.12 14.02
C LYS A 4 -15.53 0.04 12.55
N LEU A 5 -14.94 1.13 12.05
CA LEU A 5 -14.22 1.12 10.78
C LEU A 5 -12.89 0.38 10.98
N GLU A 6 -12.66 -0.65 10.17
CA GLU A 6 -11.38 -1.35 10.09
C GLU A 6 -10.63 -0.86 8.86
N LEU A 7 -9.52 -0.14 9.09
CA LEU A 7 -8.62 0.28 8.02
C LEU A 7 -7.75 -0.90 7.58
N ILE A 8 -7.63 -1.10 6.27
CA ILE A 8 -6.86 -2.19 5.68
C ILE A 8 -5.70 -1.68 4.82
N GLU A 9 -5.76 -0.44 4.34
CA GLU A 9 -4.72 0.13 3.50
C GLU A 9 -4.60 1.64 3.69
N LEU A 10 -3.36 2.13 3.62
CA LEU A 10 -3.02 3.53 3.41
C LEU A 10 -2.24 3.65 2.10
N ALA A 11 -2.64 4.58 1.23
CA ALA A 11 -1.88 4.94 0.05
C ALA A 11 -1.54 6.43 0.06
N ILE A 12 -0.28 6.73 -0.24
CA ILE A 12 0.24 8.08 -0.47
C ILE A 12 0.52 8.23 -1.96
N VAL A 13 -0.08 9.23 -2.58
CA VAL A 13 0.11 9.55 -3.99
C VAL A 13 0.84 10.87 -4.08
N ILE A 14 1.98 10.89 -4.76
CA ILE A 14 2.74 12.10 -5.07
C ILE A 14 2.53 12.39 -6.55
N ALA A 15 1.89 13.52 -6.85
CA ALA A 15 1.78 14.04 -8.20
C ALA A 15 3.03 14.88 -8.50
N ALA A 16 3.78 14.47 -9.50
CA ALA A 16 5.01 15.14 -9.90
C ALA A 16 5.11 15.12 -11.44
N PRO A 17 4.79 16.22 -12.14
CA PRO A 17 4.86 16.26 -13.59
C PRO A 17 6.25 15.91 -14.11
N ASN A 18 6.30 15.24 -15.26
CA ASN A 18 7.53 14.76 -15.90
C ASN A 18 8.34 13.77 -15.04
N TYR A 19 7.73 13.19 -14.01
CA TYR A 19 8.35 12.11 -13.25
C TYR A 19 8.62 10.90 -14.16
N ASP A 20 9.89 10.49 -14.22
CA ASP A 20 10.33 9.28 -14.92
C ASP A 20 10.09 8.06 -14.03
N PRO A 21 9.21 7.12 -14.44
CA PRO A 21 8.95 5.93 -13.64
C PRO A 21 10.16 5.04 -13.43
N SER A 22 11.21 5.13 -14.25
CA SER A 22 12.42 4.32 -14.11
C SER A 22 13.23 4.66 -12.85
N LEU A 23 12.99 5.84 -12.26
CA LEU A 23 13.57 6.25 -10.97
C LEU A 23 13.15 5.34 -9.82
N LEU A 24 11.96 4.73 -9.91
CA LEU A 24 11.55 3.70 -8.96
C LEU A 24 12.19 2.36 -9.38
N ASN A 25 13.37 2.10 -8.82
CA ASN A 25 14.06 0.83 -8.97
C ASN A 25 14.66 0.37 -7.63
N PRO A 26 14.88 -0.95 -7.43
CA PRO A 26 15.34 -1.48 -6.14
C PRO A 26 16.68 -0.91 -5.70
N SER A 27 17.64 -0.77 -6.63
CA SER A 27 18.96 -0.25 -6.34
C SER A 27 18.90 1.18 -5.81
N PHE A 28 18.12 2.04 -6.45
CA PHE A 28 17.89 3.42 -5.99
C PHE A 28 17.33 3.43 -4.57
N LEU A 29 16.26 2.66 -4.30
CA LEU A 29 15.62 2.63 -2.98
C LEU A 29 16.57 2.18 -1.86
N THR A 30 17.36 1.13 -2.11
CA THR A 30 18.29 0.59 -1.10
C THR A 30 19.50 1.49 -0.91
N PHE A 31 20.17 1.93 -1.98
CA PHE A 31 21.40 2.72 -1.85
C PHE A 31 21.18 4.16 -1.39
N SER A 32 19.96 4.68 -1.53
CA SER A 32 19.57 5.99 -0.96
C SER A 32 19.06 5.89 0.48
N GLY A 33 18.93 4.68 1.04
CA GLY A 33 18.40 4.49 2.41
C GLY A 33 16.90 4.75 2.55
N ILE A 34 16.16 4.84 1.44
CA ILE A 34 14.70 4.97 1.44
C ILE A 34 14.05 3.73 2.05
N VAL A 35 14.57 2.55 1.73
CA VAL A 35 14.18 1.28 2.33
C VAL A 35 15.38 0.56 2.95
N PRO A 36 15.18 -0.26 3.99
CA PRO A 36 16.24 -1.08 4.56
C PRO A 36 16.78 -2.11 3.55
N SER A 37 18.07 -2.43 3.66
CA SER A 37 18.76 -3.34 2.71
C SER A 37 18.33 -4.80 2.82
N GLU A 38 17.81 -5.19 3.97
CA GLU A 38 17.32 -6.53 4.28
C GLU A 38 15.90 -6.80 3.76
N TRP A 39 15.23 -5.78 3.21
CA TRP A 39 13.88 -5.95 2.70
C TRP A 39 13.85 -6.81 1.44
N GLU A 40 13.08 -7.88 1.50
CA GLU A 40 12.87 -8.80 0.38
C GLU A 40 11.64 -8.41 -0.44
N VAL A 41 11.82 -8.45 -1.76
CA VAL A 41 10.73 -8.28 -2.72
C VAL A 41 9.92 -9.57 -2.83
N SER A 42 8.59 -9.45 -2.94
CA SER A 42 7.68 -10.59 -3.05
C SER A 42 7.63 -11.19 -4.45
N ARG A 43 8.10 -10.45 -5.46
CA ARG A 43 8.19 -10.89 -6.86
C ARG A 43 9.22 -10.05 -7.61
N GLN A 44 9.57 -10.50 -8.81
CA GLN A 44 10.46 -9.76 -9.71
C GLN A 44 9.94 -8.32 -9.92
N PRO A 45 10.75 -7.29 -9.63
CA PRO A 45 10.40 -5.89 -9.90
C PRO A 45 10.18 -5.64 -11.39
N VAL A 46 9.22 -4.78 -11.70
CA VAL A 46 9.02 -4.23 -13.04
C VAL A 46 9.64 -2.85 -13.06
N VAL A 47 10.54 -2.57 -14.00
CA VAL A 47 11.15 -1.25 -14.15
C VAL A 47 11.16 -0.87 -15.62
N SER A 48 10.50 0.22 -15.98
CA SER A 48 10.48 0.74 -17.33
C SER A 48 10.09 2.23 -17.36
N GLN A 49 10.35 2.90 -18.47
CA GLN A 49 9.90 4.28 -18.69
C GLN A 49 8.37 4.42 -18.73
N ARG A 50 7.63 3.34 -18.97
CA ARG A 50 6.15 3.36 -19.00
C ARG A 50 5.54 3.14 -17.63
N GLY A 51 6.33 2.64 -16.68
CA GLY A 51 5.88 2.29 -15.35
C GLY A 51 6.85 1.35 -14.66
N SER A 52 6.91 1.47 -13.33
CA SER A 52 7.69 0.60 -12.48
C SER A 52 6.88 0.18 -11.26
N GLN A 53 7.14 -1.02 -10.75
CA GLN A 53 6.49 -1.55 -9.56
C GLN A 53 7.44 -2.42 -8.75
N ILE A 54 7.44 -2.19 -7.44
CA ILE A 54 8.19 -2.98 -6.46
C ILE A 54 7.22 -3.36 -5.34
N ILE A 55 7.12 -4.65 -5.05
CA ILE A 55 6.28 -5.18 -3.99
C ILE A 55 7.18 -5.90 -2.99
N TYR A 56 7.06 -5.53 -1.72
CA TYR A 56 7.80 -6.12 -0.61
C TYR A 56 6.94 -7.13 0.16
N ASN A 57 7.60 -8.10 0.81
CA ASN A 57 6.93 -9.14 1.61
C ASN A 57 6.17 -8.59 2.83
N ASN A 58 6.54 -7.39 3.30
CA ASN A 58 5.94 -6.73 4.46
C ASN A 58 4.65 -5.94 4.14
N GLY A 59 4.10 -6.07 2.94
CA GLY A 59 2.86 -5.40 2.55
C GLY A 59 3.02 -3.99 1.98
N ILE A 60 4.25 -3.55 1.71
CA ILE A 60 4.52 -2.30 0.99
C ILE A 60 4.54 -2.55 -0.52
N ASN A 61 3.81 -1.73 -1.27
CA ASN A 61 3.76 -1.76 -2.73
C ASN A 61 3.98 -0.35 -3.29
N LEU A 62 5.06 -0.18 -4.05
CA LEU A 62 5.45 1.08 -4.65
C LEU A 62 5.19 0.99 -6.15
N VAL A 63 4.47 1.98 -6.70
CA VAL A 63 4.07 2.02 -8.10
C VAL A 63 4.39 3.39 -8.67
N ALA A 64 5.25 3.41 -9.68
CA ALA A 64 5.58 4.60 -10.44
C ALA A 64 4.89 4.55 -11.81
N GLN A 65 4.24 5.65 -12.18
CA GLN A 65 3.63 5.86 -13.48
C GLN A 65 4.00 7.26 -13.98
N PRO A 66 3.86 7.56 -15.27
CA PRO A 66 4.12 8.91 -15.76
C PRO A 66 3.35 9.95 -14.92
N ASN A 67 4.08 10.95 -14.44
CA ASN A 67 3.59 12.05 -13.62
C ASN A 67 3.16 11.72 -12.18
N ARG A 68 3.31 10.47 -11.70
CA ARG A 68 2.92 10.13 -10.32
C ARG A 68 3.66 8.94 -9.72
N LEU A 69 3.87 9.02 -8.41
CA LEU A 69 4.31 7.91 -7.56
C LEU A 69 3.19 7.57 -6.57
N THR A 70 2.85 6.29 -6.46
CA THR A 70 1.89 5.77 -5.48
C THR A 70 2.62 4.80 -4.55
N LEU A 71 2.58 5.07 -3.25
CA LEU A 71 3.11 4.21 -2.20
C LEU A 71 1.93 3.64 -1.42
N VAL A 72 1.84 2.32 -1.31
CA VAL A 72 0.72 1.63 -0.69
C VAL A 72 1.21 0.73 0.44
N GLU A 73 0.53 0.79 1.57
CA GLU A 73 0.78 -0.02 2.77
C GLU A 73 -0.46 -0.81 3.15
N ALA A 74 -0.35 -2.14 3.16
CA ALA A 74 -1.36 -3.01 3.74
C ALA A 74 -1.25 -3.03 5.27
N LEU A 75 -2.20 -2.41 5.96
CA LEU A 75 -2.17 -2.24 7.42
C LEU A 75 -2.45 -3.55 8.19
N SER A 76 -3.09 -4.53 7.55
CA SER A 76 -3.42 -5.82 8.17
C SER A 76 -2.23 -6.76 8.34
N LEU A 77 -1.07 -6.43 7.75
CA LEU A 77 0.13 -7.28 7.75
C LEU A 77 1.23 -6.74 8.67
N LYS A 78 0.94 -5.68 9.44
CA LYS A 78 1.96 -4.88 10.10
C LYS A 78 2.25 -5.32 11.54
N SER A 79 3.53 -5.42 11.91
CA SER A 79 3.97 -5.32 13.31
C SER A 79 4.25 -3.86 13.67
N GLU A 80 4.03 -3.47 14.92
CA GLU A 80 4.10 -2.07 15.40
C GLU A 80 5.44 -1.36 15.12
N GLU A 81 6.52 -2.10 14.82
CA GLU A 81 7.88 -1.58 14.62
C GLU A 81 8.31 -1.37 13.16
N SER A 82 7.42 -1.57 12.17
CA SER A 82 7.83 -1.51 10.77
C SER A 82 7.70 -0.12 10.12
N LEU A 83 8.68 0.21 9.26
CA LEU A 83 8.70 1.42 8.43
C LEU A 83 7.41 1.52 7.59
N GLY A 84 6.63 2.59 7.78
CA GLY A 84 5.39 2.82 7.03
C GLY A 84 5.60 3.61 5.74
N VAL A 85 4.58 3.64 4.87
CA VAL A 85 4.67 4.39 3.58
C VAL A 85 4.86 5.88 3.76
N SER A 86 4.47 6.46 4.91
CA SER A 86 4.72 7.88 5.20
C SER A 86 6.21 8.20 5.24
N GLU A 87 6.99 7.37 5.92
CA GLU A 87 8.43 7.57 6.06
C GLU A 87 9.14 7.28 4.73
N ILE A 88 8.71 6.25 4.00
CA ILE A 88 9.22 5.97 2.66
C ILE A 88 8.94 7.15 1.72
N ALA A 89 7.73 7.71 1.73
CA ALA A 89 7.36 8.85 0.90
C ALA A 89 8.23 10.08 1.20
N HIS A 90 8.46 10.36 2.49
CA HIS A 90 9.32 11.45 2.92
C HIS A 90 10.75 11.29 2.40
N ARG A 91 11.39 10.14 2.69
CA ARG A 91 12.75 9.83 2.22
C ARG A 91 12.87 9.84 0.70
N TYR A 92 11.84 9.38 0.00
CA TYR A 92 11.85 9.36 -1.47
C TYR A 92 11.92 10.77 -2.06
N VAL A 93 11.15 11.70 -1.50
CA VAL A 93 11.17 13.12 -1.94
C VAL A 93 12.50 13.77 -1.55
N GLU A 94 13.02 13.51 -0.34
CA GLU A 94 14.32 14.04 0.08
C GLU A 94 15.48 13.56 -0.80
N ALA A 95 15.45 12.30 -1.24
CA ALA A 95 16.46 11.72 -2.13
C ALA A 95 16.45 12.32 -3.54
N LEU A 96 15.38 13.02 -3.93
CA LEU A 96 15.21 13.63 -5.25
C LEU A 96 14.98 15.15 -5.12
N PRO A 97 16.01 15.95 -4.85
CA PRO A 97 15.88 17.39 -4.58
C PRO A 97 15.31 18.20 -5.76
N ASN A 98 15.35 17.63 -6.98
CA ASN A 98 14.81 18.26 -8.19
C ASN A 98 13.44 17.70 -8.60
N LEU A 99 12.80 16.88 -7.76
CA LEU A 99 11.45 16.38 -8.02
C LEU A 99 10.44 17.52 -7.87
N ASP A 100 9.74 17.86 -8.96
CA ASP A 100 8.65 18.85 -8.93
C ASP A 100 7.36 18.23 -8.35
N ALA A 101 7.34 18.00 -7.04
CA ALA A 101 6.17 17.48 -6.33
C ALA A 101 5.10 18.57 -6.17
N GLN A 102 4.02 18.49 -6.94
CA GLN A 102 2.97 19.52 -6.98
C GLN A 102 1.81 19.24 -6.03
N ALA A 103 1.54 17.97 -5.74
CA ALA A 103 0.47 17.60 -4.82
C ALA A 103 0.74 16.26 -4.15
N VAL A 104 0.16 16.10 -2.96
CA VAL A 104 0.16 14.84 -2.21
C VAL A 104 -1.29 14.45 -1.89
N GLY A 105 -1.67 13.22 -2.21
CA GLY A 105 -2.95 12.63 -1.85
C GLY A 105 -2.79 11.53 -0.81
N LEU A 106 -3.65 11.53 0.20
CA LEU A 106 -3.73 10.49 1.22
C LEU A 106 -5.03 9.72 1.04
N ASN A 107 -4.93 8.44 0.70
CA ASN A 107 -6.07 7.58 0.44
C ASN A 107 -6.14 6.45 1.46
N PHE A 108 -7.21 6.40 2.25
CA PHE A 108 -7.47 5.34 3.20
C PHE A 108 -8.49 4.36 2.63
N ARG A 109 -8.24 3.05 2.79
CA ARG A 109 -9.23 2.02 2.48
C ARG A 109 -9.54 1.23 3.73
N GLY A 110 -10.82 0.96 3.95
CA GLY A 110 -11.32 0.20 5.09
C GLY A 110 -12.71 -0.36 4.84
N PHE A 111 -13.19 -1.17 5.79
CA PHE A 111 -14.54 -1.71 5.76
C PHE A 111 -15.20 -1.66 7.15
N VAL A 112 -16.52 -1.81 7.17
CA VAL A 112 -17.31 -1.90 8.40
C VAL A 112 -18.03 -3.25 8.38
N PRO A 113 -17.67 -4.22 9.23
CA PRO A 113 -18.28 -5.54 9.21
C PRO A 113 -19.77 -5.47 9.59
N LEU A 114 -20.61 -6.06 8.74
CA LEU A 114 -22.05 -6.22 9.00
C LEU A 114 -22.31 -7.63 9.54
N LEU A 115 -22.28 -7.79 10.86
CA LEU A 115 -22.69 -9.05 11.48
C LEU A 115 -24.21 -9.21 11.32
N LYS A 116 -24.66 -10.01 10.35
CA LYS A 116 -26.03 -10.55 10.34
C LYS A 116 -25.99 -11.83 11.17
N LYS A 117 -26.60 -11.82 12.36
CA LYS A 117 -26.89 -13.08 13.07
C LYS A 117 -27.81 -13.89 12.17
N ILE A 118 -27.29 -14.96 11.57
CA ILE A 118 -28.13 -15.97 10.92
C ILE A 118 -28.80 -16.72 12.08
N GLN A 119 -30.11 -16.49 12.27
CA GLN A 119 -30.88 -17.39 13.13
C GLN A 119 -30.91 -18.76 12.43
N PRO A 120 -30.56 -19.86 13.12
CA PRO A 120 -30.72 -21.17 12.54
C PRO A 120 -32.20 -21.38 12.18
N LEU A 121 -32.50 -21.80 10.95
CA LEU A 121 -33.82 -22.32 10.63
C LEU A 121 -34.01 -23.56 11.50
N GLU A 122 -34.94 -23.52 12.44
CA GLU A 122 -35.48 -24.72 13.04
C GLU A 122 -36.20 -25.50 11.93
N ILE A 123 -35.56 -26.56 11.44
CA ILE A 123 -36.23 -27.55 10.60
C ILE A 123 -37.15 -28.31 11.56
N ILE A 124 -38.41 -27.91 11.63
CA ILE A 124 -39.45 -28.69 12.28
C ILE A 124 -39.71 -29.90 11.38
N CYS A 125 -39.03 -31.01 11.62
CA CYS A 125 -39.45 -32.31 11.11
C CYS A 125 -40.75 -32.68 11.85
N SER A 126 -41.90 -32.38 11.25
CA SER A 126 -43.16 -32.96 11.67
C SER A 126 -43.18 -34.43 11.25
N SER A 127 -42.81 -35.34 12.15
CA SER A 127 -43.10 -36.76 12.01
C SER A 127 -44.60 -36.96 12.23
N ASN A 128 -45.36 -37.00 11.13
CA ASN A 128 -46.65 -37.67 11.08
C ASN A 128 -46.45 -38.93 10.23
N PHE A 129 -46.62 -40.09 10.88
CA PHE A 129 -47.14 -41.39 10.42
C PHE A 129 -46.50 -42.53 11.20
#